data_AF-A0A3C2AIM8-F1
#
_entry.id   AF-A0A3C2AIM8-F1
#
_cell.length_a   1.000
_cell.length_b   1.000
_cell.length_c   1.000
_cell.angle_alpha   90.00
_cell.angle_beta   90.00
_cell.angle_gamma   90.00
#
_symmetry.space_group_name_H-M   'P 1'
#
loop_
_entity.id
_entity.type
_entity.pdbx_description
1 polymer ?
#
loop_
_entity_poly.entity_id
_entity_poly.type
_entity_poly.pdbx_seq_one_letter_code
_entity_poly.pdbx_strand_id
1 'polypeptide(L)'
;MGAAQCVFQEKNGRNGKGSCLRIESKSALGVIVNGAVTTGRITAPTIRPSGAYNQTVLSDSEFQLPFKDAPDSLVFWAKYSITDKSDSAKVSFLLHDNFEQTDPPRDQVSLQPNGAALKTFQTAGDWQRVSVPFDYKKNGKSNTHYLLATFSSSHKAGKGNSNARLWIDEVELIYNRSEQAFISND
;
A
#
# COMPACT_ATOMS: atom_id res chain seq x y z
N MET A 1 2.86 12.64 23.92
CA MET A 1 3.69 12.83 22.71
C MET A 1 3.55 11.57 21.86
N GLY A 2 2.98 11.68 20.66
CA GLY A 2 2.96 10.59 19.68
C GLY A 2 4.24 10.61 18.85
N ALA A 3 4.73 9.46 18.39
CA ALA A 3 5.78 9.44 17.37
C ALA A 3 5.19 9.94 16.05
N ALA A 4 5.87 10.86 15.38
CA ALA A 4 5.52 11.24 14.02
C ALA A 4 5.73 10.05 13.06
N GLN A 5 4.97 10.03 11.98
CA GLN A 5 5.23 9.15 10.84
C GLN A 5 6.68 9.33 10.37
N CYS A 6 7.41 8.22 10.22
CA CYS A 6 8.83 8.23 9.89
C CYS A 6 9.01 7.83 8.43
N VAL A 7 8.83 8.82 7.56
CA VAL A 7 8.89 8.68 6.10
C VAL A 7 9.96 9.63 5.56
N PHE A 8 10.83 9.13 4.68
CA PHE A 8 12.01 9.84 4.21
C PHE A 8 12.25 9.60 2.72
N GLN A 9 12.82 10.60 2.06
CA GLN A 9 13.54 10.41 0.80
C GLN A 9 14.96 9.88 1.13
N GLU A 10 15.28 8.67 0.69
CA GLU A 10 16.60 8.06 0.85
C GLU A 10 17.41 8.22 -0.45
N LYS A 11 18.66 8.64 -0.35
CA LYS A 11 19.56 8.69 -1.51
C LYS A 11 20.03 7.28 -1.87
N ASN A 12 20.44 7.10 -3.13
CA ASN A 12 20.89 5.82 -3.67
C ASN A 12 19.76 4.79 -3.60
N GLY A 13 18.78 4.96 -4.49
CA GLY A 13 17.69 4.00 -4.69
C GLY A 13 18.20 2.62 -5.11
N ARG A 14 17.31 1.76 -5.57
CA ARG A 14 17.62 0.36 -5.85
C ARG A 14 18.90 0.16 -6.67
N ASN A 15 19.08 0.98 -7.71
CA ASN A 15 20.20 0.86 -8.65
C ASN A 15 21.44 1.69 -8.24
N GLY A 16 21.52 2.10 -6.97
CA GLY A 16 22.61 2.95 -6.45
C GLY A 16 22.57 4.40 -6.97
N LYS A 17 21.47 4.80 -7.62
CA LYS A 17 21.26 6.13 -8.20
C LYS A 17 19.94 6.72 -7.73
N GLY A 18 19.76 8.02 -7.92
CA GLY A 18 18.50 8.71 -7.62
C GLY A 18 18.13 8.65 -6.15
N SER A 19 16.83 8.56 -5.86
CA SER A 19 16.29 8.44 -4.52
C SER A 19 15.14 7.45 -4.47
N CYS A 20 14.94 6.83 -3.33
CA CYS A 20 13.80 5.95 -3.07
C CYS A 20 13.07 6.38 -1.80
N LEU A 21 11.89 5.80 -1.58
CA LEU A 21 11.12 6.01 -0.36
C LEU A 21 11.69 5.13 0.76
N ARG A 22 11.91 5.67 1.98
CA ARG A 22 12.11 4.89 3.21
C ARG A 22 10.99 5.15 4.20
N ILE A 23 10.45 4.07 4.74
CA ILE A 23 9.40 4.04 5.76
C ILE A 23 9.94 3.27 6.97
N GLU A 24 9.79 3.83 8.18
CA GLU A 24 10.24 3.17 9.41
C GLU A 24 9.13 3.01 10.43
N SER A 25 9.12 1.85 11.09
CA SER A 25 8.47 1.73 12.40
C SER A 25 9.38 2.33 13.46
N LYS A 26 8.81 2.98 14.48
CA LYS A 26 9.54 3.45 15.67
C LYS A 26 8.81 3.08 16.96
N SER A 27 9.52 3.12 18.09
CA SER A 27 8.91 3.01 19.41
C SER A 27 8.81 4.39 20.06
N ALA A 28 7.64 4.71 20.63
CA ALA A 28 7.47 5.86 21.52
C ALA A 28 6.61 5.44 22.71
N LEU A 29 7.07 5.78 23.92
CA LEU A 29 6.38 5.45 25.19
C LEU A 29 6.04 3.94 25.31
N GLY A 30 6.92 3.06 24.84
CA GLY A 30 6.71 1.60 24.87
C GLY A 30 5.74 1.07 23.81
N VAL A 31 5.27 1.93 22.91
CA VAL A 31 4.32 1.58 21.86
C VAL A 31 4.99 1.66 20.50
N ILE A 32 4.85 0.60 19.70
CA ILE A 32 5.36 0.56 18.33
C ILE A 32 4.37 1.31 17.42
N VAL A 33 4.89 2.32 16.73
CA VAL A 33 4.19 3.10 15.72
C VAL A 33 4.72 2.69 14.35
N ASN A 34 3.81 2.23 13.49
CA ASN A 34 4.14 1.79 12.14
C ASN A 34 4.27 3.01 11.23
N GLY A 35 5.31 3.01 10.39
CA GLY A 35 5.41 3.97 9.30
C GLY A 35 4.49 3.56 8.16
N ALA A 36 3.79 4.52 7.56
CA ALA A 36 2.97 4.31 6.38
C ALA A 36 3.00 5.53 5.44
N VAL A 37 2.86 5.27 4.15
CA VAL A 37 2.59 6.28 3.12
C VAL A 37 1.33 5.84 2.40
N THR A 38 0.41 6.78 2.18
CA THR A 38 -0.87 6.50 1.53
C THR A 38 -1.34 7.68 0.69
N THR A 39 -2.18 7.39 -0.30
CA THR A 39 -2.93 8.40 -1.07
C THR A 39 -4.14 8.94 -0.32
N GLY A 40 -4.52 8.32 0.80
CA GLY A 40 -5.57 8.79 1.68
C GLY A 40 -5.04 9.51 2.93
N ARG A 41 -5.88 9.64 3.94
CA ARG A 41 -5.54 10.16 5.26
C ARG A 41 -5.16 9.03 6.22
N ILE A 42 -4.02 9.16 6.88
CA ILE A 42 -3.68 8.33 8.04
C ILE A 42 -4.46 8.84 9.24
N THR A 43 -5.30 7.99 9.83
CA THR A 43 -6.16 8.33 10.96
C THR A 43 -5.77 7.52 12.19
N ALA A 44 -5.40 8.21 13.26
CA ALA A 44 -5.07 7.63 14.56
C ALA A 44 -5.98 8.24 15.65
N PRO A 45 -7.20 7.71 15.82
CA PRO A 45 -8.22 8.35 16.65
C PRO A 45 -7.91 8.27 18.16
N THR A 46 -7.03 7.36 18.56
CA THR A 46 -6.59 7.19 19.94
C THR A 46 -5.10 6.89 19.99
N ILE A 47 -4.50 6.94 21.18
CA ILE A 47 -3.12 6.48 21.40
C ILE A 47 -2.92 4.96 21.25
N ARG A 48 -4.00 4.18 21.12
CA ARG A 48 -3.93 2.73 20.88
C ARG A 48 -3.67 2.51 19.39
N PRO A 49 -2.50 1.99 18.98
CA PRO A 49 -2.18 1.94 17.56
C PRO A 49 -2.99 0.89 16.81
N SER A 50 -3.57 -0.10 17.49
CA SER A 50 -4.50 -1.05 16.89
C SER A 50 -5.77 -0.39 16.35
N GLY A 51 -6.08 0.84 16.76
CA GLY A 51 -7.22 1.62 16.27
C GLY A 51 -6.92 2.48 15.05
N ALA A 52 -5.67 2.52 14.58
CA ALA A 52 -5.26 3.34 13.43
C ALA A 52 -5.67 2.70 12.10
N TYR A 53 -5.98 3.53 11.11
CA TYR A 53 -6.39 3.13 9.76
C TYR A 53 -6.09 4.23 8.76
N ASN A 54 -5.95 3.85 7.49
CA ASN A 54 -5.89 4.77 6.36
C ASN A 54 -7.27 4.87 5.74
N GLN A 55 -7.64 6.05 5.24
CA GLN A 55 -8.98 6.31 4.71
C GLN A 55 -8.95 7.23 3.50
N THR A 56 -9.76 6.94 2.49
CA THR A 56 -10.12 7.93 1.46
C THR A 56 -11.12 8.93 2.04
N VAL A 57 -10.87 10.22 1.89
CA VAL A 57 -11.78 11.28 2.36
C VAL A 57 -12.37 11.98 1.13
N LEU A 58 -13.61 11.66 0.77
CA LEU A 58 -14.20 12.13 -0.49
C LEU A 58 -14.44 13.64 -0.53
N SER A 59 -14.62 14.25 0.65
CA SER A 59 -14.81 15.69 0.79
C SER A 59 -13.50 16.48 0.73
N ASP A 60 -12.35 15.81 0.64
CA ASP A 60 -11.02 16.44 0.69
C ASP A 60 -10.10 15.90 -0.41
N SER A 61 -9.84 16.73 -1.42
CA SER A 61 -8.99 16.37 -2.56
C SER A 61 -7.54 16.04 -2.19
N GLU A 62 -7.05 16.42 -1.00
CA GLU A 62 -5.70 16.05 -0.56
C GLU A 62 -5.62 14.60 -0.08
N PHE A 63 -6.75 13.97 0.26
CA PHE A 63 -6.83 12.62 0.81
C PHE A 63 -7.70 11.68 -0.03
N GLN A 64 -7.78 11.96 -1.32
CA GLN A 64 -8.35 11.06 -2.32
C GLN A 64 -7.51 11.09 -3.59
N LEU A 65 -7.39 9.92 -4.23
CA LEU A 65 -6.80 9.80 -5.55
C LEU A 65 -7.88 9.35 -6.53
N PRO A 66 -8.44 10.25 -7.35
CA PRO A 66 -9.30 9.87 -8.46
C PRO A 66 -8.55 8.91 -9.38
N PHE A 67 -9.14 7.74 -9.64
CA PHE A 67 -8.51 6.66 -10.39
C PHE A 67 -9.58 5.81 -11.08
N LYS A 68 -9.57 5.81 -12.42
CA LYS A 68 -10.59 5.13 -13.24
C LYS A 68 -10.03 3.96 -14.05
N ASP A 69 -8.74 3.71 -13.94
CA ASP A 69 -8.09 2.65 -14.69
C ASP A 69 -8.26 1.29 -14.00
N ALA A 70 -8.02 0.21 -14.74
CA ALA A 70 -8.08 -1.16 -14.26
C ALA A 70 -6.77 -1.91 -14.58
N PRO A 71 -5.67 -1.67 -13.84
CA PRO A 71 -4.40 -2.37 -14.03
C PRO A 71 -4.51 -3.86 -13.73
N ASP A 72 -3.76 -4.70 -14.44
CA ASP A 72 -3.73 -6.14 -14.20
C ASP A 72 -2.82 -6.50 -13.01
N SER A 73 -1.74 -5.74 -12.81
CA SER A 73 -0.85 -5.95 -11.67
C SER A 73 -0.16 -4.68 -11.19
N LEU A 74 0.15 -4.67 -9.89
CA LEU A 74 1.06 -3.74 -9.26
C LEU A 74 2.47 -4.35 -9.26
N VAL A 75 3.45 -3.58 -9.72
CA VAL A 75 4.87 -3.94 -9.69
C VAL A 75 5.63 -2.86 -8.92
N PHE A 76 6.58 -3.27 -8.09
CA PHE A 76 7.51 -2.36 -7.42
C PHE A 76 8.77 -3.10 -6.99
N TRP A 77 9.80 -2.35 -6.66
CA TRP A 77 10.96 -2.88 -5.94
C TRP A 77 10.87 -2.54 -4.46
N ALA A 78 11.21 -3.51 -3.62
CA ALA A 78 11.22 -3.32 -2.18
C ALA A 78 12.47 -3.91 -1.53
N LYS A 79 12.91 -3.26 -0.46
CA LYS A 79 13.86 -3.79 0.51
C LYS A 79 13.23 -3.69 1.88
N TYR A 80 13.16 -4.77 2.64
CA TYR A 80 12.59 -4.80 3.98
C TYR A 80 13.59 -5.43 4.94
N SER A 81 13.95 -4.68 5.97
CA SER A 81 14.92 -5.07 6.99
C SER A 81 14.28 -5.05 8.37
N ILE A 82 14.33 -6.19 9.06
CA ILE A 82 13.97 -6.37 10.46
C ILE A 82 14.94 -7.35 11.13
N THR A 83 15.18 -7.17 12.42
CA THR A 83 16.19 -7.94 13.16
C THR A 83 15.77 -9.39 13.44
N ASP A 84 14.49 -9.64 13.71
CA ASP A 84 14.00 -10.91 14.27
C ASP A 84 12.98 -11.66 13.40
N LYS A 85 12.76 -11.20 12.16
CA LYS A 85 11.79 -11.76 11.20
C LYS A 85 10.34 -11.88 11.74
N SER A 86 9.99 -11.21 12.85
CA SER A 86 8.68 -11.33 13.52
C SER A 86 7.55 -10.56 12.83
N ASP A 87 7.89 -9.70 11.87
CA ASP A 87 6.97 -8.80 11.18
C ASP A 87 7.16 -8.87 9.67
N SER A 88 6.30 -8.20 8.91
CA SER A 88 6.37 -8.13 7.46
C SER A 88 5.83 -6.78 7.01
N ALA A 89 6.37 -6.26 5.90
CA ALA A 89 5.82 -5.10 5.23
C ALA A 89 4.45 -5.44 4.61
N LYS A 90 3.62 -4.41 4.42
CA LYS A 90 2.33 -4.53 3.72
C LYS A 90 2.26 -3.53 2.57
N VAL A 91 1.77 -4.00 1.43
CA VAL A 91 1.23 -3.17 0.35
C VAL A 91 -0.27 -3.42 0.23
N SER A 92 -1.01 -2.35 0.01
CA SER A 92 -2.46 -2.38 -0.12
C SER A 92 -2.91 -1.34 -1.13
N PHE A 93 -3.35 -1.78 -2.30
CA PHE A 93 -3.92 -0.93 -3.35
C PHE A 93 -5.37 -1.36 -3.54
N LEU A 94 -6.29 -0.50 -3.13
CA LEU A 94 -7.73 -0.77 -3.09
C LEU A 94 -8.46 0.18 -4.05
N LEU A 95 -9.00 -0.40 -5.11
CA LEU A 95 -9.83 0.28 -6.09
C LEU A 95 -11.29 0.27 -5.60
N HIS A 96 -11.93 1.43 -5.52
CA HIS A 96 -13.27 1.56 -4.96
C HIS A 96 -14.09 2.68 -5.64
N ASP A 97 -15.39 2.71 -5.33
CA ASP A 97 -16.36 3.66 -5.88
C ASP A 97 -16.49 4.91 -4.99
N ASN A 98 -17.61 5.62 -5.06
CA ASN A 98 -17.87 6.82 -4.29
C ASN A 98 -18.23 6.51 -2.82
N PHE A 99 -17.32 5.89 -2.07
CA PHE A 99 -17.43 5.76 -0.61
C PHE A 99 -16.06 5.93 0.08
N GLU A 100 -16.06 6.15 1.39
CA GLU A 100 -14.82 6.33 2.17
C GLU A 100 -14.15 4.99 2.49
N GLN A 101 -13.44 4.40 1.51
CA GLN A 101 -12.68 3.17 1.72
C GLN A 101 -11.68 3.31 2.87
N THR A 102 -11.59 2.26 3.70
CA THR A 102 -10.63 2.18 4.82
C THR A 102 -9.71 0.95 4.74
N ASP A 103 -8.47 1.10 5.22
CA ASP A 103 -7.50 0.00 5.42
C ASP A 103 -6.80 0.12 6.80
N PRO A 104 -6.99 -0.83 7.73
CA PRO A 104 -7.86 -2.00 7.62
C PRO A 104 -9.34 -1.61 7.52
N PRO A 105 -10.19 -2.46 6.92
CA PRO A 105 -11.63 -2.20 6.80
C PRO A 105 -12.29 -1.95 8.16
N ARG A 106 -13.09 -0.87 8.24
CA ARG A 106 -13.81 -0.46 9.46
C ARG A 106 -15.33 -0.66 9.39
N ASP A 107 -15.83 -0.96 8.21
CA ASP A 107 -17.25 -1.19 7.92
C ASP A 107 -17.41 -2.28 6.84
N GLN A 108 -18.65 -2.68 6.60
CA GLN A 108 -18.97 -3.72 5.61
C GLN A 108 -18.66 -3.31 4.17
N VAL A 109 -18.69 -2.01 3.87
CA VAL A 109 -18.46 -1.50 2.52
C VAL A 109 -16.95 -1.56 2.19
N SER A 110 -16.10 -1.24 3.17
CA SER A 110 -14.64 -1.28 3.05
C SER A 110 -14.09 -2.70 2.89
N LEU A 111 -14.85 -3.73 3.29
CA LEU A 111 -14.52 -5.13 3.02
C LEU A 111 -14.66 -5.51 1.54
N GLN A 112 -15.21 -4.62 0.74
CA GLN A 112 -15.76 -4.92 -0.57
C GLN A 112 -15.23 -3.96 -1.65
N PRO A 113 -13.90 -3.74 -1.79
CA PRO A 113 -13.34 -2.97 -2.89
C PRO A 113 -13.67 -3.63 -4.26
N ASN A 114 -13.66 -2.86 -5.33
CA ASN A 114 -13.90 -3.36 -6.69
C ASN A 114 -12.70 -4.12 -7.26
N GLY A 115 -11.50 -3.72 -6.87
CA GLY A 115 -10.26 -4.40 -7.19
C GLY A 115 -9.24 -4.22 -6.06
N ALA A 116 -8.41 -5.23 -5.84
CA ALA A 116 -7.42 -5.19 -4.77
C ALA A 116 -6.10 -5.85 -5.17
N ALA A 117 -4.98 -5.15 -4.94
CA ALA A 117 -3.65 -5.73 -4.93
C ALA A 117 -3.09 -5.64 -3.51
N LEU A 118 -3.16 -6.77 -2.78
CA LEU A 118 -2.78 -6.88 -1.39
C LEU A 118 -1.63 -7.88 -1.23
N LYS A 119 -0.57 -7.48 -0.53
CA LYS A 119 0.51 -8.42 -0.19
C LYS A 119 1.20 -8.05 1.11
N THR A 120 1.49 -9.07 1.90
CA THR A 120 2.42 -9.00 3.03
C THR A 120 3.70 -9.71 2.63
N PHE A 121 4.86 -9.11 2.90
CA PHE A 121 6.13 -9.65 2.41
C PHE A 121 7.34 -9.31 3.31
N GLN A 122 8.39 -10.12 3.17
CA GLN A 122 9.75 -9.85 3.62
C GLN A 122 10.69 -9.94 2.42
N THR A 123 11.86 -9.30 2.49
CA THR A 123 12.88 -9.39 1.43
C THR A 123 14.26 -9.79 1.95
N ALA A 124 14.34 -10.20 3.23
CA ALA A 124 15.58 -10.56 3.92
C ALA A 124 16.67 -9.46 3.89
N GLY A 125 16.28 -8.19 3.78
CA GLY A 125 17.22 -7.05 3.74
C GLY A 125 17.76 -6.73 2.35
N ASP A 126 17.39 -7.47 1.32
CA ASP A 126 17.81 -7.25 -0.07
C ASP A 126 16.72 -6.62 -0.93
N TRP A 127 17.11 -5.98 -2.04
CA TRP A 127 16.15 -5.48 -3.02
C TRP A 127 15.53 -6.62 -3.83
N GLN A 128 14.21 -6.72 -3.78
CA GLN A 128 13.43 -7.71 -4.51
C GLN A 128 12.32 -7.04 -5.32
N ARG A 129 12.07 -7.56 -6.53
CA ARG A 129 10.94 -7.13 -7.35
C ARG A 129 9.71 -7.86 -6.84
N VAL A 130 8.68 -7.10 -6.52
CA VAL A 130 7.40 -7.61 -6.07
C VAL A 130 6.37 -7.34 -7.17
N SER A 131 5.65 -8.37 -7.58
CA SER A 131 4.49 -8.28 -8.46
C SER A 131 3.28 -8.83 -7.71
N VAL A 132 2.17 -8.10 -7.77
CA VAL A 132 0.90 -8.42 -7.12
C VAL A 132 -0.21 -8.25 -8.16
N PRO A 133 -0.94 -9.31 -8.55
CA PRO A 133 -2.08 -9.17 -9.44
C PRO A 133 -3.20 -8.40 -8.72
N PHE A 134 -3.96 -7.61 -9.48
CA PHE A 134 -5.22 -7.07 -8.98
C PHE A 134 -6.29 -8.16 -9.06
N ASP A 135 -6.88 -8.49 -7.91
CA ASP A 135 -8.08 -9.31 -7.83
C ASP A 135 -9.32 -8.42 -7.98
N TYR A 136 -10.04 -8.58 -9.09
CA TYR A 136 -11.25 -7.81 -9.38
C TYR A 136 -12.48 -8.62 -9.07
N LYS A 137 -13.51 -7.97 -8.54
CA LYS A 137 -14.85 -8.56 -8.52
C LYS A 137 -15.28 -8.87 -9.95
N LYS A 138 -15.99 -10.00 -10.16
CA LYS A 138 -16.42 -10.48 -11.48
C LYS A 138 -17.13 -9.43 -12.37
N ASN A 139 -17.70 -8.38 -11.77
CA ASN A 139 -18.37 -7.26 -12.47
C ASN A 139 -17.67 -5.88 -12.28
N GLY A 140 -16.49 -5.85 -11.65
CA GLY A 140 -15.90 -4.67 -11.00
C GLY A 140 -14.83 -3.89 -11.78
N LYS A 141 -14.58 -4.21 -13.06
CA LYS A 141 -13.59 -3.44 -13.86
C LYS A 141 -14.11 -2.08 -14.35
N SER A 142 -15.43 -1.90 -14.46
CA SER A 142 -15.99 -0.81 -15.28
C SER A 142 -16.26 0.51 -14.55
N ASN A 143 -16.22 0.57 -13.22
CA ASN A 143 -16.78 1.73 -12.48
C ASN A 143 -15.91 2.27 -11.35
N THR A 144 -14.64 1.86 -11.19
CA THR A 144 -13.77 2.41 -10.14
C THR A 144 -13.64 3.94 -10.25
N HIS A 145 -13.73 4.63 -9.11
CA HIS A 145 -13.58 6.09 -9.04
C HIS A 145 -12.31 6.52 -8.32
N TYR A 146 -11.84 5.74 -7.34
CA TYR A 146 -10.71 6.12 -6.49
C TYR A 146 -9.78 4.94 -6.18
N LEU A 147 -8.54 5.28 -5.84
CA LEU A 147 -7.51 4.35 -5.37
C LEU A 147 -7.03 4.75 -3.97
N LEU A 148 -7.28 3.90 -2.97
CA LEU A 148 -6.58 3.94 -1.69
C LEU A 148 -5.33 3.05 -1.78
N ALA A 149 -4.17 3.67 -2.01
CA ALA A 149 -2.88 3.00 -2.03
C ALA A 149 -2.16 3.21 -0.70
N THR A 150 -1.49 2.18 -0.19
CA THR A 150 -0.71 2.19 1.04
C THR A 150 0.51 1.29 0.94
N PHE A 151 1.67 1.80 1.36
CA PHE A 151 2.80 1.00 1.81
C PHE A 151 3.01 1.20 3.31
N SER A 152 3.26 0.10 4.05
CA SER A 152 3.44 0.13 5.50
C SER A 152 4.61 -0.76 5.94
N SER A 153 5.38 -0.29 6.92
CA SER A 153 6.51 -1.04 7.53
C SER A 153 6.07 -2.22 8.40
N SER A 154 4.76 -2.40 8.61
CA SER A 154 4.14 -3.52 9.31
C SER A 154 2.79 -3.88 8.69
N HIS A 155 2.48 -5.18 8.69
CA HIS A 155 1.20 -5.72 8.25
C HIS A 155 0.09 -5.64 9.30
N LYS A 156 0.43 -5.40 10.58
CA LYS A 156 -0.52 -5.36 11.70
C LYS A 156 -0.38 -4.06 12.47
N ALA A 157 -1.46 -3.28 12.50
CA ALA A 157 -1.54 -2.05 13.27
C ALA A 157 -1.27 -2.32 14.77
N GLY A 158 -0.32 -1.57 15.35
CA GLY A 158 0.05 -1.69 16.77
C GLY A 158 0.83 -2.94 17.15
N LYS A 159 1.22 -3.74 16.15
CA LYS A 159 2.27 -4.74 16.29
C LYS A 159 3.41 -4.39 15.34
N GLY A 160 4.47 -5.18 15.43
CA GLY A 160 5.58 -5.14 14.50
C GLY A 160 6.91 -5.01 15.22
N ASN A 161 7.92 -4.55 14.49
CA ASN A 161 9.27 -4.38 15.01
C ASN A 161 9.67 -2.90 14.95
N SER A 162 10.17 -2.34 16.06
CA SER A 162 10.56 -0.92 16.14
C SER A 162 11.80 -0.56 15.31
N ASN A 163 12.49 -1.56 14.75
CA ASN A 163 13.62 -1.39 13.84
C ASN A 163 13.25 -1.74 12.40
N ALA A 164 11.96 -1.95 12.10
CA ALA A 164 11.51 -2.24 10.76
C ALA A 164 11.75 -1.05 9.84
N ARG A 165 12.49 -1.31 8.77
CA ARG A 165 12.75 -0.36 7.69
C ARG A 165 12.31 -0.96 6.37
N LEU A 166 11.45 -0.23 5.67
CA LEU A 166 10.95 -0.57 4.35
C LEU A 166 11.42 0.49 3.37
N TRP A 167 12.08 0.08 2.30
CA TRP A 167 12.37 0.93 1.16
C TRP A 167 11.52 0.48 -0.03
N ILE A 168 10.99 1.45 -0.77
CA ILE A 168 10.18 1.23 -1.98
C ILE A 168 10.76 2.08 -3.11
N ASP A 169 10.86 1.49 -4.30
CA ASP A 169 11.35 2.16 -5.50
C ASP A 169 10.58 1.65 -6.74
N GLU A 170 10.58 2.45 -7.81
CA GLU A 170 10.02 2.10 -9.14
C GLU A 170 8.63 1.43 -9.07
N VAL A 171 7.62 2.17 -8.57
CA VAL A 171 6.24 1.67 -8.49
C VAL A 171 5.55 1.83 -9.85
N GLU A 172 5.00 0.74 -10.37
CA GLU A 172 4.38 0.65 -11.69
C GLU A 172 3.02 -0.06 -11.62
N LEU A 173 2.06 0.46 -12.37
CA LEU A 173 0.79 -0.22 -12.65
C LEU A 173 0.86 -0.79 -14.07
N ILE A 174 0.66 -2.11 -14.20
CA ILE A 174 0.85 -2.83 -15.45
C ILE A 174 -0.50 -3.11 -16.10
N TYR A 175 -0.57 -2.90 -17.41
CA TYR A 175 -1.74 -3.13 -18.26
C TYR A 175 -1.35 -4.07 -19.40
N ASN A 176 -1.92 -5.27 -19.40
CA ASN A 176 -1.71 -6.24 -20.45
C ASN A 176 -2.79 -6.08 -21.51
N ARG A 177 -2.40 -6.02 -22.79
CA ARG A 177 -3.38 -6.11 -23.88
C ARG A 177 -3.87 -7.55 -24.00
N SER A 178 -5.18 -7.73 -24.08
CA SER A 178 -5.76 -8.93 -24.66
C SER A 178 -5.51 -8.93 -26.17
N GLU A 179 -4.79 -9.90 -26.70
CA GLU A 179 -4.74 -10.13 -28.15
C GLU A 179 -6.17 -10.42 -28.65
N GLN A 180 -6.68 -9.59 -29.57
CA GLN A 180 -7.82 -9.99 -30.40
C GLN A 180 -7.29 -11.00 -31.41
N ALA A 181 -7.69 -12.26 -31.30
CA ALA A 181 -7.47 -13.24 -32.35
C ALA A 181 -8.18 -12.74 -33.61
N PHE A 182 -7.41 -12.30 -34.61
CA PHE A 182 -7.92 -12.08 -35.96
C PHE A 182 -8.25 -13.46 -36.54
N ILE A 183 -9.52 -13.83 -36.54
CA ILE A 183 -9.98 -14.91 -37.40
C ILE A 183 -10.03 -14.32 -38.81
N SER A 184 -9.02 -14.63 -39.62
CA SER A 184 -9.12 -14.46 -41.07
C SER A 184 -10.12 -15.50 -41.58
N ASN A 185 -11.29 -15.03 -42.02
CA ASN A 185 -12.16 -15.84 -42.86
C ASN A 185 -11.59 -15.76 -44.29
N ASP A 186 -10.73 -16.71 -44.63
CA ASP A 186 -10.44 -17.08 -46.02
C ASP A 186 -11.47 -18.10 -46.51
#